data_AF-A0A1R3KP18-F1
#
_entry.id   AF-A0A1R3KP18-F1
#
_cell.length_a   1.000
_cell.length_b   1.000
_cell.length_c   1.000
_cell.angle_alpha   90.00
_cell.angle_beta   90.00
_cell.angle_gamma   90.00
#
_symmetry.space_group_name_H-M   'P 1'
#
loop_
_entity.id
_entity.type
_entity.pdbx_description
1 polymer ?
#
loop_
_entity_poly.entity_id
_entity_poly.type
_entity_poly.pdbx_seq_one_letter_code
_entity_poly.pdbx_strand_id
1 'polypeptide(L)'
;MMNKFHVVFISTPGSLGNLVPTVEFARHLTNHDRRFFATVLMIDMIQRPIITAYVESCRQSTATNINFINLPPTVDPPSPNEYQGFFGYMSLLVANHKHSVKHALANLIMSDSRVAGLFVDMFCTSMIDVANELGISCYLYFASPVSFLGFMLHFPTLDDTQFAMEFVDSDDGMMVPKDSTGSMKELGLGVEIRLDYREGSDDLVSPVELERALRRLMEGSEADEVRRKFQEMKEKSWMALMPNGSSYKSLTSLIEELIRN
;
A
#
# COMPACT_ATOMS: atom_id res chain seq x y z
N MET A 1 26.98 21.23 -10.76
CA MET A 1 26.10 21.01 -9.58
C MET A 1 25.62 19.58 -9.64
N MET A 2 25.59 18.85 -8.53
CA MET A 2 24.97 17.51 -8.51
C MET A 2 23.46 17.69 -8.62
N ASN A 3 22.84 17.13 -9.67
CA ASN A 3 21.38 17.15 -9.81
C ASN A 3 20.75 16.41 -8.62
N LYS A 4 19.96 17.12 -7.83
CA LYS A 4 19.14 16.54 -6.75
C LYS A 4 17.79 16.12 -7.34
N PHE A 5 17.35 14.92 -7.00
CA PHE A 5 16.08 14.36 -7.46
C PHE A 5 15.10 14.28 -6.30
N HIS A 6 13.87 14.70 -6.54
CA HIS A 6 12.81 14.72 -5.55
C HIS A 6 11.75 13.69 -5.95
N VAL A 7 11.53 12.69 -5.12
CA VAL A 7 10.39 11.76 -5.25
C VAL A 7 9.30 12.15 -4.26
N VAL A 8 8.07 12.18 -4.74
CA VAL A 8 6.91 12.54 -3.91
C VAL A 8 6.04 11.30 -3.72
N PHE A 9 5.53 11.11 -2.53
CA PHE A 9 4.68 9.99 -2.17
C PHE A 9 3.33 10.52 -1.67
N ILE A 10 2.25 9.85 -2.04
CA ILE A 10 0.94 10.05 -1.44
C ILE A 10 0.34 8.67 -1.17
N SER A 11 -0.16 8.49 0.05
CA SER A 11 -0.74 7.24 0.52
C SER A 11 -2.10 7.48 1.16
N THR A 12 -2.84 6.39 1.34
CA THR A 12 -4.22 6.35 1.80
C THR A 12 -4.32 7.08 3.13
N PRO A 13 -5.21 8.08 3.24
CA PRO A 13 -5.39 8.85 4.46
C PRO A 13 -5.72 7.95 5.65
N GLY A 14 -5.12 8.22 6.81
CA GLY A 14 -5.55 7.61 8.07
C GLY A 14 -5.21 6.14 8.28
N SER A 15 -4.35 5.53 7.43
CA SER A 15 -3.95 4.12 7.51
C SER A 15 -2.43 3.93 7.73
N LEU A 16 -2.03 3.33 8.86
CA LEU A 16 -0.64 2.91 9.08
C LEU A 16 -0.20 1.79 8.13
N GLY A 17 -1.15 0.95 7.68
CA GLY A 17 -0.87 -0.16 6.75
C GLY A 17 -0.37 0.31 5.39
N ASN A 18 -0.72 1.53 4.96
CA ASN A 18 -0.20 2.14 3.74
C ASN A 18 0.96 3.10 4.02
N LEU A 19 0.87 3.88 5.11
CA LEU A 19 1.87 4.89 5.43
C LEU A 19 3.24 4.29 5.78
N VAL A 20 3.29 3.29 6.67
CA VAL A 20 4.57 2.74 7.14
C VAL A 20 5.36 2.13 5.96
N PRO A 21 4.78 1.25 5.12
CA PRO A 21 5.51 0.72 3.97
C PRO A 21 5.96 1.80 2.98
N THR A 22 5.13 2.84 2.77
CA THR A 22 5.49 3.98 1.91
C THR A 22 6.73 4.71 2.43
N VAL A 23 6.79 4.98 3.74
CA VAL A 23 7.93 5.65 4.37
C VAL A 23 9.18 4.77 4.33
N GLU A 24 9.05 3.45 4.59
CA GLU A 24 10.18 2.53 4.47
C GLU A 24 10.70 2.43 3.03
N PHE A 25 9.81 2.40 2.03
CA PHE A 25 10.23 2.42 0.63
C PHE A 25 10.95 3.73 0.26
N ALA A 26 10.43 4.88 0.70
CA ALA A 26 11.10 6.17 0.53
C ALA A 26 12.49 6.19 1.20
N ARG A 27 12.63 5.58 2.37
CA ARG A 27 13.90 5.46 3.09
C ARG A 27 14.88 4.54 2.35
N HIS A 28 14.42 3.40 1.86
CA HIS A 28 15.24 2.51 1.05
C HIS A 28 15.75 3.22 -0.21
N LEU A 29 14.88 3.92 -0.94
CA LEU A 29 15.24 4.65 -2.16
C LEU A 29 16.27 5.75 -1.89
N THR A 30 16.02 6.61 -0.90
CA THR A 30 16.91 7.73 -0.56
C THR A 30 18.25 7.31 0.05
N ASN A 31 18.30 6.15 0.72
CA ASN A 31 19.55 5.58 1.22
C ASN A 31 20.35 4.89 0.11
N HIS A 32 19.67 4.35 -0.91
CA HIS A 32 20.31 3.68 -2.04
C HIS A 32 21.03 4.67 -2.96
N ASP A 33 20.48 5.88 -3.13
CA ASP A 33 21.14 6.98 -3.84
C ASP A 33 20.95 8.33 -3.11
N ARG A 34 22.03 8.87 -2.58
CA ARG A 34 22.06 10.12 -1.80
C ARG A 34 21.69 11.38 -2.57
N ARG A 35 21.52 11.30 -3.90
CA ARG A 35 20.98 12.40 -4.72
C ARG A 35 19.47 12.55 -4.55
N PHE A 36 18.79 11.54 -4.01
CA PHE A 36 17.35 11.54 -3.82
C PHE A 36 16.93 12.11 -2.47
N PHE A 37 15.83 12.86 -2.54
CA PHE A 37 15.06 13.36 -1.40
C PHE A 37 13.60 12.96 -1.60
N ALA A 38 12.92 12.66 -0.51
CA ALA A 38 11.53 12.24 -0.53
C ALA A 38 10.63 13.24 0.18
N THR A 39 9.39 13.35 -0.27
CA THR A 39 8.33 14.01 0.48
C THR A 39 7.08 13.15 0.49
N VAL A 40 6.53 12.90 1.68
CA VAL A 40 5.24 12.24 1.85
C VAL A 40 4.18 13.31 2.06
N LEU A 41 3.24 13.40 1.13
CA LEU A 41 2.05 14.24 1.22
C LEU A 41 1.02 13.54 2.10
N MET A 42 0.57 14.24 3.13
CA MET A 42 -0.36 13.74 4.13
C MET A 42 -1.72 14.43 3.95
N ILE A 43 -2.74 13.64 3.67
CA ILE A 43 -4.14 14.07 3.74
C ILE A 43 -4.65 13.71 5.13
N ASP A 44 -5.15 14.71 5.86
CA ASP A 44 -5.66 14.51 7.20
C ASP A 44 -7.17 14.20 7.13
N MET A 45 -7.58 13.07 7.71
CA MET A 45 -8.98 12.62 7.70
C MET A 45 -9.58 12.70 9.11
N ILE A 46 -8.85 12.17 10.09
CA ILE A 46 -9.18 12.14 11.52
C ILE A 46 -7.83 12.24 12.22
N GLN A 47 -7.68 13.17 13.16
CA GLN A 47 -6.48 13.24 13.99
C GLN A 47 -6.34 11.93 14.77
N ARG A 48 -5.57 10.98 14.23
CA ARG A 48 -5.20 9.75 14.93
C ARG A 48 -3.86 10.00 15.62
N PRO A 49 -3.81 10.04 16.97
CA PRO A 49 -2.56 10.31 17.68
C PRO A 49 -1.43 9.37 17.30
N ILE A 50 -1.74 8.12 16.95
CA ILE A 50 -0.74 7.13 16.54
C ILE A 50 -0.06 7.47 15.20
N ILE A 51 -0.79 8.08 14.25
CA ILE A 51 -0.23 8.52 12.97
C ILE A 51 0.67 9.73 13.21
N THR A 52 0.19 10.71 13.97
CA THR A 52 0.98 11.89 14.35
C THR A 52 2.26 11.48 15.06
N ALA A 53 2.18 10.57 16.04
CA ALA A 53 3.33 10.06 16.77
C ALA A 53 4.33 9.34 15.86
N TYR A 54 3.85 8.54 14.90
CA TYR A 54 4.71 7.87 13.92
C TYR A 54 5.45 8.88 13.03
N VAL A 55 4.74 9.88 12.50
CA VAL A 55 5.36 10.89 11.63
C VAL A 55 6.36 11.75 12.42
N GLU A 56 6.04 12.17 13.65
CA GLU A 56 6.97 12.89 14.51
C GLU A 56 8.22 12.06 14.85
N SER A 57 8.05 10.77 15.12
CA SER A 57 9.18 9.86 15.30
C SER A 57 10.06 9.78 14.06
N CYS A 58 9.47 9.76 12.86
CA CYS A 58 10.22 9.80 11.61
C CYS A 58 10.99 11.11 11.43
N ARG A 59 10.37 12.26 11.76
CA ARG A 59 11.01 13.59 11.68
C ARG A 59 12.21 13.74 12.62
N GLN A 60 12.16 13.11 13.79
CA GLN A 60 13.24 13.13 14.77
C GLN A 60 14.41 12.22 14.38
N SER A 61 14.22 11.31 13.41
CA SER A 61 15.29 10.46 12.89
C SER A 61 16.24 11.31 12.03
N THR A 62 17.38 11.69 12.61
CA THR A 62 18.42 12.58 12.06
C THR A 62 19.09 12.11 10.75
N ALA A 63 18.67 10.97 10.21
CA ALA A 63 19.34 10.28 9.11
C ALA A 63 18.54 10.25 7.79
N THR A 64 17.34 10.84 7.72
CA THR A 64 16.45 10.63 6.56
C THR A 64 16.31 11.88 5.70
N ASN A 65 16.55 11.74 4.38
CA ASN A 65 16.23 12.74 3.37
C ASN A 65 14.71 12.76 3.08
N ILE A 66 13.87 12.61 4.11
CA ILE A 66 12.42 12.45 3.99
C ILE A 66 11.73 13.59 4.71
N ASN A 67 10.91 14.33 3.97
CA ASN A 67 10.04 15.36 4.50
C ASN A 67 8.58 14.90 4.51
N PHE A 68 7.75 15.53 5.33
CA PHE A 68 6.32 15.24 5.43
C PHE A 68 5.55 16.55 5.37
N ILE A 69 4.65 16.69 4.40
CA ILE A 69 3.82 17.88 4.20
C ILE A 69 2.37 17.52 4.46
N ASN A 70 1.77 18.14 5.47
CA ASN A 70 0.34 18.08 5.69
C ASN A 70 -0.35 19.01 4.68
N LEU A 71 -1.26 18.46 3.89
CA LEU A 71 -2.08 19.24 2.97
C LEU A 71 -3.16 19.99 3.74
N PRO A 72 -3.53 21.20 3.29
CA PRO A 72 -4.65 21.91 3.89
C PRO A 72 -5.93 21.08 3.75
N PRO A 73 -6.82 21.12 4.75
CA PRO A 73 -8.08 20.38 4.70
C PRO A 73 -8.94 20.88 3.54
N THR A 74 -9.72 19.97 2.95
CA THR A 74 -10.77 20.34 2.00
C THR A 74 -11.83 21.17 2.71
N VAL A 75 -12.40 22.15 1.99
CA VAL A 75 -13.45 23.03 2.51
C VAL A 75 -14.68 22.21 2.94
N ASP A 76 -14.98 21.12 2.21
CA ASP A 76 -16.08 20.21 2.50
C ASP A 76 -15.62 18.74 2.39
N PRO A 77 -15.70 17.92 3.47
CA PRO A 77 -15.48 16.48 3.36
C PRO A 77 -16.63 15.80 2.59
N PRO A 78 -16.42 14.61 1.98
CA PRO A 78 -17.47 13.90 1.27
C PRO A 78 -18.72 13.67 2.14
N SER A 79 -19.88 14.07 1.63
CA SER A 79 -21.18 13.82 2.24
C SER A 79 -21.53 12.33 2.17
N PRO A 80 -22.21 11.75 3.19
CA PRO A 80 -22.59 10.33 3.20
C PRO A 80 -23.38 9.85 1.98
N ASN A 81 -24.02 10.77 1.23
CA ASN A 81 -24.78 10.44 0.03
C ASN A 81 -23.92 10.34 -1.24
N GLU A 82 -22.65 10.76 -1.18
CA GLU A 82 -21.75 10.84 -2.34
C GLU A 82 -20.87 9.60 -2.51
N TYR A 83 -20.89 8.67 -1.55
CA TYR A 83 -20.07 7.48 -1.59
C TYR A 83 -20.81 6.26 -1.03
N GLN A 84 -20.31 5.07 -1.38
CA GLN A 84 -20.76 3.80 -0.82
C GLN A 84 -19.57 3.10 -0.17
N GLY A 85 -19.76 2.72 1.10
CA GLY A 85 -18.75 2.02 1.88
C GLY A 85 -17.43 2.77 2.09
N PHE A 86 -16.49 2.07 2.69
CA PHE A 86 -15.17 2.61 3.04
C PHE A 86 -14.34 3.02 1.82
N PHE A 87 -14.36 2.20 0.76
CA PHE A 87 -13.55 2.42 -0.44
C PHE A 87 -14.00 3.66 -1.23
N GLY A 88 -15.32 3.84 -1.39
CA GLY A 88 -15.86 5.03 -2.06
C GLY A 88 -15.49 6.32 -1.32
N TYR A 89 -15.59 6.31 0.01
CA TYR A 89 -15.22 7.45 0.84
C TYR A 89 -13.74 7.84 0.67
N MET A 90 -12.83 6.85 0.75
CA MET A 90 -11.39 7.08 0.60
C MET A 90 -11.05 7.68 -0.78
N SER A 91 -11.59 7.09 -1.85
CA SER A 91 -11.36 7.58 -3.22
C SER A 91 -11.85 9.02 -3.40
N LEU A 92 -13.04 9.33 -2.92
CA LEU A 92 -13.63 10.68 -3.05
C LEU A 92 -12.90 11.71 -2.19
N LEU A 93 -12.52 11.35 -0.95
CA LEU A 93 -11.71 12.22 -0.09
C LEU A 93 -10.40 12.60 -0.77
N VAL A 94 -9.68 11.62 -1.34
CA VAL A 94 -8.42 11.88 -2.03
C VAL A 94 -8.64 12.72 -3.29
N ALA A 95 -9.70 12.43 -4.07
CA ALA A 95 -10.05 13.22 -5.25
C ALA A 95 -10.32 14.70 -4.90
N ASN A 96 -10.97 14.99 -3.77
CA ASN A 96 -11.22 16.36 -3.32
C ASN A 96 -9.92 17.12 -2.97
N HIS A 97 -8.81 16.43 -2.75
CA HIS A 97 -7.49 17.04 -2.50
C HIS A 97 -6.66 17.32 -3.77
N LYS A 98 -7.19 17.05 -4.98
CA LYS A 98 -6.46 17.28 -6.25
C LYS A 98 -5.81 18.67 -6.33
N HIS A 99 -6.54 19.73 -5.98
CA HIS A 99 -6.04 21.10 -6.01
C HIS A 99 -4.89 21.33 -5.02
N SER A 100 -5.01 20.84 -3.79
CA SER A 100 -3.98 20.94 -2.76
C SER A 100 -2.72 20.17 -3.14
N VAL A 101 -2.87 18.97 -3.70
CA VAL A 101 -1.75 18.16 -4.21
C VAL A 101 -1.07 18.87 -5.38
N LYS A 102 -1.84 19.39 -6.34
CA LYS A 102 -1.29 20.14 -7.48
C LYS A 102 -0.47 21.34 -7.03
N HIS A 103 -0.99 22.11 -6.08
CA HIS A 103 -0.29 23.26 -5.50
C HIS A 103 1.00 22.85 -4.78
N ALA A 104 0.96 21.79 -3.97
CA ALA A 104 2.14 21.26 -3.29
C ALA A 104 3.22 20.80 -4.28
N LEU A 105 2.84 20.06 -5.32
CA LEU A 105 3.76 19.60 -6.36
C LEU A 105 4.36 20.76 -7.17
N ALA A 106 3.55 21.76 -7.55
CA ALA A 106 4.03 22.94 -8.25
C ALA A 106 5.08 23.70 -7.44
N ASN A 107 4.87 23.85 -6.12
CA ASN A 107 5.86 24.47 -5.23
C ASN A 107 7.17 23.68 -5.15
N LEU A 108 7.10 22.35 -5.16
CA LEU A 108 8.30 21.50 -5.19
C LEU A 108 9.05 21.61 -6.51
N ILE A 109 8.34 21.72 -7.65
CA ILE A 109 8.95 21.94 -8.97
C ILE A 109 9.70 23.27 -9.03
N MET A 110 9.21 24.31 -8.34
CA MET A 110 9.86 25.62 -8.29
C MET A 110 11.12 25.66 -7.41
N SER A 111 11.46 24.57 -6.71
CA SER A 111 12.67 24.46 -5.90
C SER A 111 13.93 24.16 -6.74
N ASP A 112 15.11 24.19 -6.13
CA ASP A 112 16.39 23.84 -6.78
C ASP A 112 16.53 22.33 -7.13
N SER A 113 15.47 21.53 -7.03
CA SER A 113 15.49 20.08 -7.27
C SER A 113 14.46 19.66 -8.32
N ARG A 114 14.78 18.62 -9.10
CA ARG A 114 13.86 18.08 -10.11
C ARG A 114 12.93 17.07 -9.45
N VAL A 115 11.61 17.27 -9.57
CA VAL A 115 10.64 16.23 -9.20
C VAL A 115 10.72 15.08 -10.20
N ALA A 116 11.29 13.96 -9.78
CA ALA A 116 11.58 12.80 -10.62
C ALA A 116 10.40 11.83 -10.75
N GLY A 117 9.47 11.84 -9.79
CA GLY A 117 8.27 11.02 -9.87
C GLY A 117 7.33 11.19 -8.69
N LEU A 118 6.05 10.89 -8.95
CA LEU A 118 5.00 10.80 -7.95
C LEU A 118 4.60 9.33 -7.74
N PHE A 119 4.74 8.82 -6.52
CA PHE A 119 4.26 7.52 -6.12
C PHE A 119 2.88 7.66 -5.46
N VAL A 120 1.88 7.00 -6.04
CA VAL A 120 0.51 6.95 -5.55
C VAL A 120 0.18 5.53 -5.10
N ASP A 121 -0.72 5.36 -4.14
CA ASP A 121 -1.27 4.05 -3.82
C ASP A 121 -2.62 3.77 -4.51
N MET A 122 -3.26 2.66 -4.14
CA MET A 122 -4.49 2.19 -4.77
C MET A 122 -5.68 3.17 -4.68
N PHE A 123 -5.77 3.99 -3.62
CA PHE A 123 -6.85 4.98 -3.47
C PHE A 123 -6.43 6.38 -3.92
N CYS A 124 -5.14 6.57 -4.20
CA CYS A 124 -4.59 7.84 -4.66
C CYS A 124 -4.40 7.93 -6.19
N THR A 125 -4.93 6.98 -6.96
CA THR A 125 -4.81 6.94 -8.43
C THR A 125 -5.41 8.17 -9.11
N SER A 126 -6.35 8.88 -8.47
CA SER A 126 -6.87 10.16 -8.97
C SER A 126 -5.79 11.25 -9.09
N MET A 127 -4.63 11.10 -8.42
CA MET A 127 -3.48 12.01 -8.55
C MET A 127 -2.66 11.78 -9.83
N ILE A 128 -2.91 10.70 -10.58
CA ILE A 128 -2.29 10.48 -11.87
C ILE A 128 -2.63 11.63 -12.83
N ASP A 129 -3.88 12.10 -12.82
CA ASP A 129 -4.30 13.25 -13.63
C ASP A 129 -3.48 14.51 -13.27
N VAL A 130 -3.29 14.74 -11.97
CA VAL A 130 -2.51 15.88 -11.45
C VAL A 130 -1.05 15.79 -11.87
N ALA A 131 -0.46 14.60 -11.81
CA ALA A 131 0.90 14.36 -12.25
C ALA A 131 1.06 14.61 -13.75
N ASN A 132 0.12 14.13 -14.57
CA ASN A 132 0.08 14.33 -16.01
C ASN A 132 -0.01 15.82 -16.36
N GLU A 133 -0.87 16.58 -15.68
CA GLU A 133 -0.99 18.03 -15.86
C GLU A 133 0.30 18.79 -15.57
N LEU A 134 1.16 18.26 -14.69
CA LEU A 134 2.44 18.85 -14.30
C LEU A 134 3.64 18.22 -15.04
N GLY A 135 3.41 17.25 -15.93
CA GLY A 135 4.47 16.53 -16.65
C GLY A 135 5.34 15.64 -15.76
N ILE A 136 4.83 15.17 -14.61
CA ILE A 136 5.54 14.30 -13.68
C ILE A 136 5.21 12.83 -13.98
N SER A 137 6.22 11.96 -14.06
CA SER A 137 6.00 10.51 -14.15
C SER A 137 5.34 9.97 -12.87
N CYS A 138 4.26 9.19 -13.02
CA CYS A 138 3.53 8.64 -11.89
C CYS A 138 3.70 7.11 -11.79
N TYR A 139 3.90 6.61 -10.58
CA TYR A 139 4.15 5.20 -10.27
C TYR A 139 3.17 4.71 -9.20
N LEU A 140 2.68 3.48 -9.36
CA LEU A 140 1.83 2.84 -8.35
C LEU A 140 2.72 2.16 -7.29
N TYR A 141 2.57 2.54 -6.03
CA TYR A 141 3.07 1.82 -4.87
C TYR A 141 1.92 1.05 -4.21
N PHE A 142 1.91 -0.27 -4.37
CA PHE A 142 0.82 -1.13 -3.89
C PHE A 142 1.24 -1.85 -2.61
N ALA A 143 0.79 -1.36 -1.45
CA ALA A 143 1.14 -1.89 -0.12
C ALA A 143 0.34 -3.15 0.26
N SER A 144 0.13 -4.06 -0.69
CA SER A 144 -0.63 -5.30 -0.54
C SER A 144 -0.04 -6.38 -1.46
N PRO A 145 -0.29 -7.69 -1.22
CA PRO A 145 0.27 -8.75 -2.05
C PRO A 145 -0.10 -8.63 -3.53
N VAL A 146 0.78 -9.16 -4.39
CA VAL A 146 0.56 -9.20 -5.85
C VAL A 146 -0.73 -9.93 -6.24
N SER A 147 -1.18 -10.87 -5.41
CA SER A 147 -2.41 -11.60 -5.66
C SER A 147 -3.65 -10.72 -5.46
N PHE A 148 -3.65 -9.85 -4.45
CA PHE A 148 -4.70 -8.84 -4.28
C PHE A 148 -4.66 -7.79 -5.39
N LEU A 149 -3.46 -7.41 -5.84
CA LEU A 149 -3.32 -6.56 -7.04
C LEU A 149 -3.92 -7.24 -8.27
N GLY A 150 -3.61 -8.52 -8.50
CA GLY A 150 -4.16 -9.32 -9.59
C GLY A 150 -5.69 -9.37 -9.54
N PHE A 151 -6.25 -9.65 -8.36
CA PHE A 151 -7.70 -9.59 -8.12
C PHE A 151 -8.28 -8.21 -8.50
N MET A 152 -7.69 -7.12 -8.01
CA MET A 152 -8.16 -5.75 -8.32
C MET A 152 -8.09 -5.42 -9.82
N LEU A 153 -7.11 -5.96 -10.55
CA LEU A 153 -6.98 -5.77 -12.00
C LEU A 153 -7.98 -6.62 -12.80
N HIS A 154 -8.40 -7.76 -12.27
CA HIS A 154 -9.43 -8.61 -12.86
C HIS A 154 -10.85 -8.12 -12.56
N PHE A 155 -11.05 -7.40 -11.46
CA PHE A 155 -12.35 -6.94 -11.01
C PHE A 155 -13.20 -6.23 -12.10
N PRO A 156 -12.66 -5.30 -12.92
CA PRO A 156 -13.44 -4.62 -13.96
C PRO A 156 -13.85 -5.51 -15.14
N THR A 157 -13.29 -6.73 -15.25
CA THR A 157 -13.60 -7.69 -16.31
C THR A 157 -14.70 -8.68 -15.93
N LEU A 158 -15.14 -8.66 -14.68
CA LEU A 158 -16.28 -9.44 -14.20
C LEU A 158 -17.57 -8.70 -14.59
N ASP A 159 -18.35 -9.26 -15.52
CA ASP A 159 -19.70 -8.74 -15.81
C ASP A 159 -20.60 -8.90 -14.56
N ASP A 160 -21.63 -8.05 -14.41
CA ASP A 160 -22.59 -8.09 -13.29
C ASP A 160 -23.20 -9.50 -13.08
N THR A 161 -23.32 -10.29 -14.13
CA THR A 161 -23.80 -11.68 -14.10
C THR A 161 -22.76 -12.69 -13.62
N GLN A 162 -21.47 -12.49 -13.90
CA GLN A 162 -20.38 -13.30 -13.34
C GLN A 162 -20.19 -12.95 -11.86
N PHE A 163 -20.26 -11.66 -11.51
CA PHE A 163 -20.23 -11.20 -10.13
C PHE A 163 -21.40 -11.77 -9.30
N ALA A 164 -22.62 -11.76 -9.83
CA ALA A 164 -23.78 -12.34 -9.15
C ALA A 164 -23.75 -13.88 -9.09
N MET A 165 -23.26 -14.58 -10.12
CA MET A 165 -23.14 -16.06 -10.07
C MET A 165 -21.97 -16.55 -9.21
N GLU A 166 -20.90 -15.77 -9.06
CA GLU A 166 -19.76 -16.10 -8.19
C GLU A 166 -19.99 -15.76 -6.72
N PHE A 167 -20.94 -14.85 -6.41
CA PHE A 167 -21.27 -14.45 -5.04
C PHE A 167 -22.67 -14.90 -4.55
N VAL A 168 -23.52 -15.46 -5.43
CA VAL A 168 -24.82 -16.04 -5.05
C VAL A 168 -24.85 -17.52 -5.47
N ASP A 169 -24.91 -18.39 -4.46
CA ASP A 169 -25.14 -19.84 -4.52
C ASP A 169 -24.07 -20.69 -5.20
N SER A 170 -22.87 -20.75 -4.61
CA SER A 170 -22.17 -22.04 -4.58
C SER A 170 -21.69 -22.36 -3.15
N ASP A 171 -22.13 -23.50 -2.64
CA ASP A 171 -21.58 -24.21 -1.47
C ASP A 171 -20.10 -24.63 -1.67
N ASP A 172 -19.49 -24.21 -2.79
CA ASP A 172 -18.11 -24.44 -3.15
C ASP A 172 -17.43 -23.06 -3.14
N GLY A 173 -16.56 -22.85 -2.15
CA GLY A 173 -16.01 -21.54 -1.81
C GLY A 173 -15.46 -20.78 -3.02
N MET A 174 -15.70 -19.46 -3.01
CA MET A 174 -15.15 -18.42 -3.88
C MET A 174 -13.88 -18.87 -4.63
N MET A 175 -13.98 -19.13 -5.95
CA MET A 175 -12.80 -19.18 -6.82
C MET A 175 -12.29 -17.77 -7.06
N VAL A 176 -11.78 -17.16 -5.99
CA VAL A 176 -10.63 -16.27 -6.13
C VAL A 176 -9.61 -16.99 -7.01
N PRO A 177 -8.93 -16.35 -7.97
CA PRO A 177 -7.75 -16.96 -8.59
C PRO A 177 -6.94 -17.60 -7.47
N LYS A 178 -6.71 -18.93 -7.54
CA LYS A 178 -6.24 -19.76 -6.39
C LYS A 178 -5.11 -19.10 -5.60
N ASP A 179 -4.33 -18.29 -6.29
CA ASP A 179 -3.22 -17.49 -5.80
C ASP A 179 -3.55 -16.40 -4.74
N SER A 180 -4.81 -16.02 -4.48
CA SER A 180 -5.10 -14.78 -3.69
C SER A 180 -5.48 -14.93 -2.23
N THR A 181 -6.25 -15.94 -1.84
CA THR A 181 -6.54 -16.25 -0.41
C THR A 181 -5.77 -17.48 0.06
N GLY A 182 -5.35 -18.34 -0.88
CA GLY A 182 -4.53 -19.54 -0.63
C GLY A 182 -3.06 -19.25 -0.32
N SER A 183 -2.54 -18.08 -0.70
CA SER A 183 -1.10 -17.77 -0.66
C SER A 183 -0.41 -18.10 0.68
N MET A 184 -0.95 -17.70 1.83
CA MET A 184 -0.27 -17.98 3.11
C MET A 184 -0.27 -19.46 3.47
N LYS A 185 -1.38 -20.19 3.24
CA LYS A 185 -1.46 -21.63 3.50
C LYS A 185 -0.64 -22.42 2.47
N GLU A 186 -0.71 -22.05 1.20
CA GLU A 186 0.05 -22.68 0.09
C GLU A 186 1.56 -22.47 0.24
N LEU A 187 1.99 -21.31 0.74
CA LEU A 187 3.38 -21.05 1.11
C LEU A 187 3.79 -21.75 2.42
N GLY A 188 2.84 -22.37 3.12
CA GLY A 188 3.04 -23.01 4.43
C GLY A 188 3.34 -22.02 5.55
N LEU A 189 2.89 -20.77 5.42
CA LEU A 189 3.12 -19.66 6.35
C LEU A 189 1.97 -19.42 7.33
N GLY A 190 0.86 -20.14 7.20
CA GLY A 190 -0.30 -19.96 8.06
C GLY A 190 -1.25 -21.15 8.05
N VAL A 191 -2.14 -21.13 9.03
CA VAL A 191 -3.25 -22.09 9.17
C VAL A 191 -4.51 -21.40 8.66
N GLU A 192 -5.24 -22.07 7.77
CA GLU A 192 -6.51 -21.56 7.27
C GLU A 192 -7.59 -21.65 8.35
N ILE A 193 -8.32 -20.56 8.47
CA ILE A 193 -9.59 -20.43 9.20
C ILE A 193 -10.64 -20.20 8.12
N ARG A 194 -11.87 -20.70 8.32
CA ARG A 194 -12.97 -20.47 7.39
C ARG A 194 -13.11 -18.98 7.02
N LEU A 195 -13.39 -18.76 5.74
CA LEU A 195 -13.46 -17.45 5.06
C LEU A 195 -14.86 -17.25 4.42
N ASP A 196 -15.88 -17.93 4.92
CA ASP A 196 -17.29 -17.89 4.50
C ASP A 196 -18.07 -16.67 5.06
N TYR A 197 -17.36 -15.59 5.39
CA TYR A 197 -17.98 -14.39 5.96
C TYR A 197 -18.91 -13.70 4.96
N ARG A 198 -20.19 -13.55 5.34
CA ARG A 198 -21.18 -12.77 4.60
C ARG A 198 -21.57 -11.52 5.40
N GLU A 199 -21.40 -10.35 4.80
CA GLU A 199 -21.75 -9.07 5.43
C GLU A 199 -23.24 -9.06 5.79
N GLY A 200 -23.56 -8.85 7.08
CA GLY A 200 -24.93 -8.89 7.61
C GLY A 200 -25.45 -10.27 8.03
N SER A 201 -24.64 -11.32 7.94
CA SER A 201 -24.95 -12.64 8.53
C SER A 201 -24.41 -12.77 9.96
N ASP A 202 -25.10 -13.55 10.80
CA ASP A 202 -24.59 -13.97 12.12
C ASP A 202 -23.55 -15.10 12.00
N ASP A 203 -23.04 -15.37 10.79
CA ASP A 203 -22.09 -16.44 10.51
C ASP A 203 -20.66 -15.98 10.85
N LEU A 204 -20.34 -16.10 12.14
CA LEU A 204 -19.03 -15.77 12.70
C LEU A 204 -18.26 -17.05 13.00
N VAL A 205 -16.93 -16.99 12.81
CA VAL A 205 -16.02 -18.07 13.23
C VAL A 205 -16.24 -18.38 14.71
N SER A 206 -16.59 -19.62 15.02
CA SER A 206 -16.86 -20.01 16.40
C SER A 206 -15.58 -19.90 17.26
N PRO A 207 -15.70 -19.58 18.56
CA PRO A 207 -14.54 -19.55 19.47
C PRO A 207 -13.75 -20.86 19.49
N VAL A 208 -14.44 -22.00 19.33
CA VAL A 208 -13.83 -23.33 19.29
C VAL A 208 -12.98 -23.53 18.04
N GLU A 209 -13.47 -23.05 16.89
CA GLU A 209 -12.71 -23.10 15.65
C GLU A 209 -11.48 -22.21 15.71
N LEU A 210 -11.64 -20.98 16.22
CA LEU A 210 -10.54 -20.06 16.44
C LEU A 210 -9.50 -20.65 17.39
N GLU A 211 -9.92 -21.24 18.51
CA GLU A 211 -9.01 -21.91 19.45
C GLU A 211 -8.25 -23.06 18.77
N ARG A 212 -8.94 -23.89 17.96
CA ARG A 212 -8.30 -24.99 17.24
C ARG A 212 -7.25 -24.50 16.25
N ALA A 213 -7.57 -23.44 15.50
CA ALA A 213 -6.63 -22.85 14.54
C ALA A 213 -5.42 -22.24 15.25
N LEU A 214 -5.63 -21.54 16.37
CA LEU A 214 -4.55 -20.99 17.19
C LEU A 214 -3.65 -22.11 17.75
N ARG A 215 -4.23 -23.21 18.25
CA ARG A 215 -3.45 -24.36 18.73
C ARG A 215 -2.60 -24.96 17.62
N ARG A 216 -3.15 -25.17 16.42
CA ARG A 216 -2.39 -25.65 15.25
C ARG A 216 -1.25 -24.72 14.84
N LEU A 217 -1.44 -23.42 15.00
CA LEU A 217 -0.42 -22.41 14.72
C LEU A 217 0.68 -22.35 15.80
N MET A 218 0.36 -22.74 17.03
CA MET A 218 1.25 -22.58 18.19
C MET A 218 1.96 -23.88 18.63
N GLU A 219 1.33 -25.03 18.42
CA GLU A 219 1.72 -26.33 18.98
C GLU A 219 1.76 -27.43 17.91
N GLY A 220 2.65 -28.41 18.10
CA GLY A 220 2.74 -29.61 17.26
C GLY A 220 3.51 -29.43 15.96
N SER A 221 3.51 -30.48 15.12
CA SER A 221 4.33 -30.54 13.90
C SER A 221 3.94 -29.49 12.86
N GLU A 222 2.67 -29.11 12.79
CA GLU A 222 2.18 -28.07 11.89
C GLU A 222 2.74 -26.69 12.28
N ALA A 223 2.73 -26.34 13.57
CA ALA A 223 3.35 -25.10 14.06
C ALA A 223 4.87 -25.06 13.79
N ASP A 224 5.57 -26.18 13.97
CA ASP A 224 7.00 -26.28 13.70
C ASP A 224 7.30 -26.10 12.20
N GLU A 225 6.46 -26.67 11.32
CA GLU A 225 6.57 -26.48 9.89
C GLU A 225 6.32 -25.02 9.47
N VAL A 226 5.27 -24.39 10.02
CA VAL A 226 4.96 -22.97 9.75
C VAL A 226 6.14 -22.08 10.17
N ARG A 227 6.71 -22.31 11.37
CA ARG A 227 7.88 -21.55 11.85
C ARG A 227 9.10 -21.74 10.95
N ARG A 228 9.37 -22.97 10.51
CA ARG A 228 10.47 -23.28 9.58
C ARG A 228 10.28 -22.56 8.25
N LYS A 229 9.08 -22.64 7.66
CA LYS A 229 8.75 -21.95 6.40
C LYS A 229 8.85 -20.43 6.53
N PHE A 230 8.40 -19.87 7.64
CA PHE A 230 8.54 -18.45 7.93
C PHE A 230 10.01 -18.03 7.98
N GLN A 231 10.88 -18.82 8.61
CA GLN A 231 12.31 -18.55 8.67
C GLN A 231 12.97 -18.65 7.28
N GLU A 232 12.63 -19.67 6.48
CA GLU A 232 13.09 -19.79 5.09
C GLU A 232 12.66 -18.59 4.23
N MET A 233 11.40 -18.17 4.35
CA MET A 233 10.88 -17.02 3.61
C MET A 233 11.52 -15.72 4.07
N LYS A 234 11.77 -15.56 5.37
CA LYS A 234 12.53 -14.41 5.91
C LYS A 234 13.93 -14.34 5.31
N GLU A 235 14.63 -15.46 5.22
CA GLU A 235 15.97 -15.51 4.62
C GLU A 235 15.95 -15.16 3.13
N LYS A 236 14.98 -15.68 2.36
CA LYS A 236 14.80 -15.32 0.95
C LYS A 236 14.49 -13.84 0.76
N SER A 237 13.57 -13.29 1.55
CA SER A 237 13.23 -11.86 1.53
C SER A 237 14.44 -10.99 1.89
N TRP A 238 15.24 -11.42 2.87
CA TRP A 238 16.50 -10.74 3.21
C TRP A 238 17.49 -10.76 2.04
N MET A 239 17.73 -11.93 1.44
CA MET A 239 18.64 -12.06 0.29
C MET A 239 18.20 -11.21 -0.91
N ALA A 240 16.90 -11.03 -1.12
CA ALA A 240 16.38 -10.19 -2.19
C ALA A 240 16.72 -8.70 -2.01
N LEU A 241 16.83 -8.23 -0.75
CA LEU A 241 17.12 -6.83 -0.39
C LEU A 241 18.62 -6.51 -0.32
N MET A 242 19.48 -7.51 -0.14
CA MET A 242 20.93 -7.33 -0.05
C MET A 242 21.55 -6.92 -1.40
N PRO A 243 22.77 -6.32 -1.42
CA PRO A 243 23.47 -6.04 -2.66
C PRO A 243 23.56 -7.28 -3.55
N ASN A 244 23.22 -7.13 -4.83
CA ASN A 244 23.05 -8.17 -5.85
C ASN A 244 21.75 -9.01 -5.78
N GLY A 245 20.91 -8.81 -4.76
CA GLY A 245 19.57 -9.37 -4.67
C GLY A 245 18.61 -8.84 -5.74
N SER A 246 17.51 -9.54 -5.98
CA SER A 246 16.53 -9.18 -7.01
C SER A 246 15.87 -7.83 -6.74
N SER A 247 15.37 -7.59 -5.53
CA SER A 247 14.74 -6.32 -5.16
C SER A 247 15.74 -5.16 -5.19
N TYR A 248 16.99 -5.40 -4.77
CA TYR A 248 18.06 -4.40 -4.84
C TYR A 248 18.34 -3.95 -6.29
N LYS A 249 18.39 -4.91 -7.23
CA LYS A 249 18.58 -4.64 -8.66
C LYS A 249 17.38 -3.92 -9.27
N SER A 250 16.15 -4.32 -8.91
CA SER A 250 14.94 -3.63 -9.36
C SER A 250 14.89 -2.18 -8.86
N LEU A 251 15.25 -1.93 -7.59
CA LEU A 251 15.33 -0.58 -7.05
C LEU A 251 16.40 0.25 -7.76
N THR A 252 17.55 -0.34 -8.08
CA THR A 252 18.61 0.34 -8.86
C THR A 252 18.08 0.73 -10.25
N SER A 253 17.36 -0.17 -10.91
CA SER A 253 16.79 0.07 -12.24
C SER A 253 15.74 1.20 -12.20
N LEU A 254 14.89 1.20 -11.17
CA LEU A 254 13.93 2.28 -10.93
C LEU A 254 14.63 3.63 -10.69
N ILE A 255 15.69 3.66 -9.90
CA ILE A 255 16.47 4.88 -9.66
C ILE A 255 17.06 5.42 -10.97
N GLU A 256 17.62 4.54 -11.81
CA GLU A 256 18.14 4.95 -13.11
C GLU A 256 17.03 5.49 -14.03
N GLU A 257 15.83 4.90 -14.01
CA GLU A 257 14.67 5.39 -14.73
C GLU A 257 14.22 6.78 -14.24
N LEU A 258 14.09 6.96 -12.93
CA LEU A 258 13.76 8.23 -12.29
C LEU A 258 14.78 9.33 -12.62
N ILE A 259 16.04 8.98 -12.86
CA ILE A 259 17.09 9.93 -13.28
C ILE A 259 16.96 10.29 -14.77
N ARG A 260 16.55 9.35 -15.62
CA ARG A 260 16.42 9.56 -17.07
C ARG A 260 15.20 10.40 -17.44
N ASN A 261 14.08 10.17 -16.77
CA ASN A 261 12.82 10.91 -16.97
C ASN A 261 12.93 12.33 -16.39
#